data_AF-A9HCC5-F1
#
_entry.id   AF-A9HCC5-F1
#
_cell.length_a   1.000
_cell.length_b   1.000
_cell.length_c   1.000
_cell.angle_alpha   90.00
_cell.angle_beta   90.00
_cell.angle_gamma   90.00
#
_symmetry.space_group_name_H-M   'P 1'
#
loop_
_entity.id
_entity.type
_entity.pdbx_description
1 polymer ?
#
loop_
_entity_poly.entity_id
_entity_poly.type
_entity_poly.pdbx_seq_one_letter_code
_entity_poly.pdbx_strand_id
1 'polypeptide(L)'
;MPPMTKITIQDDTLDAISAINMHYHVAPVSGKGNSLVAFSIDGRTIPANLIPASSFPPGYLCVFLFESELFHSNADSSRQRLLLPEGTPESHLFRVLRRELGRVLAENIPQITDRNEKIKAKFEEQFPHLLGFFEDDTVGLIDRDDALSVAQQRFFKEQKEILQSEKLSDASYEKSLEMSSRTLTEYILYRDKIISRMKEMTGGNAESEIHNLIVPRFKEYSQSSMTSEIYQNNAWLLDDKFMVFRTILSEKSMNAVINAIRLDDESVRDAGRPDIAMIFSADPSDTTPVDVVVVEIKKKTDGEKDNVYAVNQLLDRAGKLVLHCPNIQRVWYYAIMHINDATAFRLRQFKWTPFFSKGKVYYQEFDTPHPDGRVIPTPTFVVSFDAIIADAEGRNHTFLEILREGMKRYADEHDGK
;
A
#
# COMPACT_ATOMS: atom_id res chain seq x y z
N MET A 1 -5.75 -21.37 46.16
CA MET A 1 -5.12 -20.75 44.98
C MET A 1 -3.92 -21.59 44.58
N PRO A 2 -3.55 -21.65 43.29
CA PRO A 2 -2.28 -22.26 42.88
C PRO A 2 -1.10 -21.57 43.58
N PRO A 3 0.07 -22.24 43.71
CA PRO A 3 1.26 -21.60 44.26
C PRO A 3 1.66 -20.42 43.37
N MET A 4 1.83 -19.25 44.00
CA MET A 4 2.14 -17.99 43.32
C MET A 4 3.60 -17.60 43.58
N THR A 5 4.30 -17.16 42.54
CA THR A 5 5.61 -16.53 42.64
C THR A 5 5.42 -15.03 42.87
N LYS A 6 6.22 -14.42 43.75
CA LYS A 6 6.19 -12.98 44.04
C LYS A 6 7.38 -12.29 43.37
N ILE A 7 7.13 -11.18 42.70
CA ILE A 7 8.16 -10.20 42.33
C ILE A 7 7.78 -8.83 42.89
N THR A 8 8.80 -8.03 43.23
CA THR A 8 8.62 -6.62 43.56
C THR A 8 9.01 -5.79 42.35
N ILE A 9 8.09 -4.96 41.90
CA ILE A 9 8.28 -4.03 40.78
C ILE A 9 9.04 -2.83 41.34
N GLN A 10 10.24 -2.61 40.83
CA GLN A 10 11.03 -1.41 41.08
C GLN A 10 11.04 -0.57 39.82
N ASP A 11 10.66 0.70 39.96
CA ASP A 11 10.68 1.65 38.88
C ASP A 11 10.92 3.03 39.48
N ASP A 12 12.09 3.62 39.19
CA ASP A 12 12.56 4.89 39.76
C ASP A 12 11.54 6.04 39.59
N THR A 13 10.63 5.91 38.61
CA THR A 13 9.59 6.91 38.33
C THR A 13 8.28 6.68 39.12
N LEU A 14 8.10 5.50 39.72
CA LEU A 14 7.02 5.13 40.63
C LEU A 14 7.47 5.05 42.10
N ASP A 15 8.77 5.08 42.38
CA ASP A 15 9.35 4.94 43.72
C ASP A 15 8.86 5.99 44.73
N ALA A 16 8.30 7.11 44.26
CA ALA A 16 7.64 8.11 45.11
C ALA A 16 6.27 7.66 45.67
N ILE A 17 5.67 6.59 45.12
CA ILE A 17 4.22 6.32 45.24
C ILE A 17 3.92 5.10 46.14
N SER A 18 4.84 4.12 46.21
CA SER A 18 4.92 2.94 47.12
C SER A 18 5.35 1.68 46.36
N ALA A 19 5.93 0.70 47.05
CA ALA A 19 6.33 -0.57 46.42
C ALA A 19 5.12 -1.33 45.88
N ILE A 20 5.25 -1.86 44.67
CA ILE A 20 4.22 -2.69 44.04
C ILE A 20 4.72 -4.12 43.94
N ASN A 21 3.96 -5.06 44.47
CA ASN A 21 4.24 -6.48 44.35
C ASN A 21 3.31 -7.11 43.31
N MET A 22 3.88 -7.94 42.43
CA MET A 22 3.11 -8.79 41.52
C MET A 22 3.27 -10.25 41.95
N HIS A 23 2.14 -10.87 42.31
CA HIS A 23 2.04 -12.30 42.54
C HIS A 23 1.52 -12.96 41.27
N TYR A 24 2.23 -13.95 40.74
CA TYR A 24 1.85 -14.60 39.50
C TYR A 24 1.90 -16.13 39.56
N HIS A 25 1.10 -16.76 38.70
CA HIS A 25 1.18 -18.18 38.38
C HIS A 25 0.99 -18.36 36.88
N VAL A 26 1.96 -18.96 36.22
CA VAL A 26 1.90 -19.31 34.80
C VAL A 26 2.25 -20.78 34.65
N ALA A 27 1.32 -21.58 34.16
CA ALA A 27 1.53 -23.01 33.97
C ALA A 27 0.74 -23.54 32.76
N PRO A 28 1.28 -24.52 32.01
CA PRO A 28 0.54 -25.19 30.96
C PRO A 28 -0.59 -26.04 31.55
N VAL A 29 -1.73 -26.11 30.84
CA VAL A 29 -2.91 -26.88 31.25
C VAL A 29 -3.54 -27.61 30.06
N SER A 30 -4.20 -28.74 30.32
CA SER A 30 -5.01 -29.44 29.33
C SER A 30 -6.31 -28.66 29.06
N GLY A 31 -6.50 -28.18 27.83
CA GLY A 31 -7.70 -27.45 27.41
C GLY A 31 -7.42 -26.04 26.94
N LYS A 32 -8.43 -25.15 26.97
CA LYS A 32 -8.30 -23.79 26.45
C LYS A 32 -7.39 -22.88 27.29
N GLY A 33 -7.18 -23.19 28.58
CA GLY A 33 -6.52 -22.28 29.50
C GLY A 33 -7.48 -21.22 30.08
N ASN A 34 -6.96 -20.38 30.97
CA ASN A 34 -7.68 -19.23 31.53
C ASN A 34 -6.68 -18.15 32.00
N SER A 35 -7.11 -16.89 31.98
CA SER A 35 -6.30 -15.74 32.41
C SER A 35 -7.04 -14.86 33.40
N LEU A 36 -6.38 -14.46 34.49
CA LEU A 36 -6.85 -13.45 35.43
C LEU A 36 -5.74 -12.44 35.69
N VAL A 37 -6.04 -11.16 35.47
CA VAL A 37 -5.21 -10.02 35.88
C VAL A 37 -6.05 -9.17 36.81
N ALA A 38 -5.56 -8.86 38.00
CA ALA A 38 -6.35 -8.14 39.00
C ALA A 38 -5.50 -7.38 40.02
N PHE A 39 -6.13 -6.41 40.68
CA PHE A 39 -5.61 -5.75 41.87
C PHE A 39 -6.14 -6.42 43.14
N SER A 40 -5.28 -6.54 44.15
CA SER A 40 -5.67 -6.90 45.52
C SER A 40 -5.94 -5.61 46.30
N ILE A 41 -7.20 -5.38 46.65
CA ILE A 41 -7.66 -4.18 47.36
C ILE A 41 -8.47 -4.63 48.57
N ASP A 42 -7.97 -4.35 49.78
CA ASP A 42 -8.62 -4.64 51.06
C ASP A 42 -9.11 -6.11 51.15
N GLY A 43 -8.27 -7.05 50.70
CA GLY A 43 -8.58 -8.49 50.68
C GLY A 43 -9.54 -8.94 49.56
N ARG A 44 -9.82 -8.08 48.57
CA ARG A 44 -10.65 -8.39 47.40
C ARG A 44 -9.85 -8.36 46.12
N THR A 45 -10.25 -9.21 45.18
CA THR A 45 -9.66 -9.27 43.83
C THR A 45 -10.53 -8.45 42.88
N ILE A 46 -10.00 -7.34 42.38
CA ILE A 46 -10.66 -6.48 41.38
C ILE A 46 -10.00 -6.72 40.02
N PRO A 47 -10.71 -7.31 39.03
CA PRO A 47 -10.16 -7.53 37.69
C PRO A 47 -9.63 -6.23 37.06
N ALA A 48 -8.45 -6.34 36.44
CA ALA A 48 -7.77 -5.24 35.79
C ALA A 48 -7.65 -5.55 34.29
N ASN A 49 -8.07 -4.61 33.44
CA ASN A 49 -7.93 -4.76 32.00
C ASN A 49 -6.57 -4.19 31.54
N LEU A 50 -5.48 -4.80 32.00
CA LEU A 50 -4.12 -4.36 31.62
C LEU A 50 -3.72 -4.88 30.24
N ILE A 51 -4.11 -6.11 29.90
CA ILE A 51 -3.94 -6.65 28.54
C ILE A 51 -5.21 -7.39 28.11
N PRO A 52 -5.56 -7.38 26.81
CA PRO A 52 -6.72 -8.11 26.31
C PRO A 52 -6.66 -9.61 26.66
N ALA A 53 -7.79 -10.22 27.00
CA ALA A 53 -7.84 -11.66 27.28
C ALA A 53 -7.42 -12.52 26.06
N SER A 54 -7.66 -12.03 24.84
CA SER A 54 -7.19 -12.61 23.57
C SER A 54 -5.67 -12.67 23.46
N SER A 55 -4.96 -11.90 24.28
CA SER A 55 -3.50 -11.82 24.27
C SER A 55 -2.82 -12.98 25.01
N PHE A 56 -3.57 -13.77 25.78
CA PHE A 56 -3.02 -14.96 26.44
C PHE A 56 -3.04 -16.17 25.50
N PRO A 57 -1.93 -16.91 25.35
CA PRO A 57 -1.90 -18.10 24.52
C PRO A 57 -2.79 -19.20 25.10
N PRO A 58 -3.52 -19.95 24.25
CA PRO A 58 -4.34 -21.06 24.71
C PRO A 58 -3.47 -22.16 25.33
N GLY A 59 -4.04 -22.92 26.26
CA GLY A 59 -3.34 -24.02 26.93
C GLY A 59 -2.49 -23.59 28.13
N TYR A 60 -2.67 -22.36 28.63
CA TYR A 60 -2.03 -21.87 29.85
C TYR A 60 -3.04 -21.38 30.88
N LEU A 61 -2.76 -21.62 32.16
CA LEU A 61 -3.38 -20.93 33.28
C LEU A 61 -2.46 -19.78 33.69
N CYS A 62 -2.94 -18.56 33.54
CA CYS A 62 -2.21 -17.33 33.83
C CYS A 62 -2.96 -16.55 34.92
N VAL A 63 -2.35 -16.33 36.06
CA VAL A 63 -2.92 -15.52 37.15
C VAL A 63 -1.90 -14.47 37.54
N PHE A 64 -2.31 -13.20 37.58
CA PHE A 64 -1.51 -12.05 37.99
C PHE A 64 -2.30 -11.20 38.98
N LEU A 65 -1.76 -11.01 40.18
CA LEU A 65 -2.35 -10.22 41.25
C LEU A 65 -1.37 -9.13 41.67
N PHE A 66 -1.78 -7.87 41.55
CA PHE A 66 -0.99 -6.71 41.94
C PHE A 66 -1.42 -6.24 43.33
N GLU A 67 -0.45 -6.05 44.23
CA GLU A 67 -0.65 -5.61 45.61
C GLU A 67 0.27 -4.43 45.91
N SER A 68 -0.29 -3.35 46.48
CA SER A 68 0.44 -2.15 46.87
C SER A 68 -0.39 -1.33 47.84
N GLU A 69 0.28 -0.57 48.71
CA GLU A 69 -0.37 0.44 49.55
C GLU A 69 -1.12 1.49 48.72
N LEU A 70 -0.66 1.76 47.49
CA LEU A 70 -1.34 2.62 46.53
C LEU A 70 -2.78 2.19 46.24
N PHE A 71 -3.09 0.90 46.35
CA PHE A 71 -4.41 0.36 45.99
C PHE A 71 -5.36 0.27 47.19
N HIS A 72 -4.88 0.39 48.42
CA HIS A 72 -5.70 0.27 49.62
C HIS A 72 -6.77 1.35 49.71
N SER A 73 -8.00 0.95 50.08
CA SER A 73 -9.17 1.84 50.16
C SER A 73 -9.54 2.59 48.87
N ASN A 74 -8.86 2.30 47.76
CA ASN A 74 -8.94 3.02 46.49
C ASN A 74 -9.79 2.23 45.50
N ALA A 75 -11.00 1.87 45.91
CA ALA A 75 -12.00 1.24 45.04
C ALA A 75 -13.20 2.16 44.86
N ASP A 76 -13.87 2.05 43.71
CA ASP A 76 -15.12 2.74 43.46
C ASP A 76 -16.24 2.30 44.42
N SER A 77 -17.35 3.04 44.45
CA SER A 77 -18.47 2.74 45.36
C SER A 77 -19.06 1.34 45.16
N SER A 78 -18.99 0.81 43.93
CA SER A 78 -19.40 -0.56 43.61
C SER A 78 -18.32 -1.62 43.91
N ARG A 79 -17.10 -1.18 44.22
CA ARG A 79 -15.89 -2.00 44.47
C ARG A 79 -15.57 -2.96 43.32
N GLN A 80 -15.76 -2.48 42.10
CA GLN A 80 -15.48 -3.16 40.83
C GLN A 80 -14.33 -2.52 40.06
N ARG A 81 -13.85 -1.33 40.47
CA ARG A 81 -12.78 -0.60 39.80
C ARG A 81 -11.82 0.06 40.79
N LEU A 82 -10.53 0.08 40.45
CA LEU A 82 -9.49 0.86 41.14
C LEU A 82 -9.67 2.36 40.85
N LEU A 83 -9.66 3.18 41.91
CA LEU A 83 -9.62 4.65 41.86
C LEU A 83 -8.30 5.14 42.42
N LEU A 84 -7.35 5.51 41.55
CA LEU A 84 -6.05 5.96 42.00
C LEU A 84 -6.14 7.32 42.73
N PRO A 85 -5.27 7.59 43.72
CA PRO A 85 -5.18 8.89 44.37
C PRO A 85 -4.95 10.02 43.37
N GLU A 86 -5.51 11.20 43.63
CA GLU A 86 -5.28 12.40 42.81
C GLU A 86 -3.78 12.67 42.63
N GLY A 87 -3.37 12.95 41.39
CA GLY A 87 -1.97 13.16 41.02
C GLY A 87 -1.21 11.89 40.63
N THR A 88 -1.79 10.69 40.79
CA THR A 88 -1.17 9.45 40.31
C THR A 88 -1.35 9.33 38.79
N PRO A 89 -0.27 9.20 38.00
CA PRO A 89 -0.38 9.06 36.54
C PRO A 89 -0.82 7.63 36.16
N GLU A 90 -2.14 7.40 36.07
CA GLU A 90 -2.74 6.08 35.75
C GLU A 90 -2.11 5.41 34.52
N SER A 91 -1.95 6.17 33.43
CA SER A 91 -1.36 5.66 32.18
C SER A 91 0.07 5.16 32.36
N HIS A 92 0.84 5.86 33.18
CA HIS A 92 2.23 5.52 33.48
C HIS A 92 2.31 4.29 34.38
N LEU A 93 1.51 4.24 35.46
CA LEU A 93 1.39 3.05 36.30
C LEU A 93 1.04 1.82 35.45
N PHE A 94 -0.03 1.90 34.64
CA PHE A 94 -0.48 0.78 33.83
C PHE A 94 0.54 0.37 32.77
N ARG A 95 1.35 1.31 32.25
CA ARG A 95 2.49 0.99 31.38
C ARG A 95 3.52 0.12 32.11
N VAL A 96 3.92 0.51 33.33
CA VAL A 96 4.87 -0.28 34.13
C VAL A 96 4.30 -1.66 34.47
N LEU A 97 3.04 -1.74 34.89
CA LEU A 97 2.42 -3.04 35.22
C LEU A 97 2.30 -3.96 34.00
N ARG A 98 1.94 -3.41 32.83
CA ARG A 98 1.93 -4.15 31.55
C ARG A 98 3.32 -4.67 31.22
N ARG A 99 4.35 -3.84 31.42
CA ARG A 99 5.75 -4.21 31.17
C ARG A 99 6.15 -5.43 32.01
N GLU A 100 5.93 -5.38 33.31
CA GLU A 100 6.32 -6.47 34.21
C GLU A 100 5.53 -7.76 33.98
N LEU A 101 4.22 -7.63 33.73
CA LEU A 101 3.38 -8.76 33.36
C LEU A 101 3.88 -9.44 32.09
N GLY A 102 4.21 -8.63 31.09
CA GLY A 102 4.69 -9.12 29.81
C GLY A 102 6.03 -9.83 29.89
N ARG A 103 6.93 -9.37 30.77
CA ARG A 103 8.24 -9.98 30.99
C ARG A 103 8.06 -11.39 31.53
N VAL A 104 7.22 -11.53 32.56
CA VAL A 104 6.89 -12.83 33.15
C VAL A 104 6.23 -13.75 32.12
N LEU A 105 5.33 -13.23 31.28
CA LEU A 105 4.74 -14.03 30.21
C LEU A 105 5.78 -14.54 29.20
N ALA A 106 6.71 -13.69 28.76
CA ALA A 106 7.76 -14.08 27.81
C ALA A 106 8.74 -15.10 28.41
N GLU A 107 9.10 -14.95 29.68
CA GLU A 107 9.99 -15.89 30.40
C GLU A 107 9.36 -17.27 30.59
N ASN A 108 8.05 -17.32 30.87
CA ASN A 108 7.36 -18.57 31.18
C ASN A 108 6.71 -19.23 29.94
N ILE A 109 6.54 -18.49 28.84
CA ILE A 109 5.90 -18.97 27.62
C ILE A 109 6.73 -18.58 26.40
N PRO A 110 7.73 -19.41 26.00
CA PRO A 110 8.65 -19.09 24.90
C PRO A 110 7.96 -18.77 23.56
N GLN A 111 6.78 -19.37 23.32
CA GLN A 111 5.97 -19.11 22.12
C GLN A 111 5.55 -17.64 21.95
N ILE A 112 5.54 -16.86 23.04
CA ILE A 112 5.22 -15.43 23.00
C ILE A 112 6.34 -14.65 22.30
N THR A 113 7.60 -14.96 22.59
CA THR A 113 8.75 -14.31 21.95
C THR A 113 8.74 -14.55 20.44
N ASP A 114 8.61 -15.80 20.01
CA ASP A 114 8.52 -16.16 18.58
C ASP A 114 7.32 -15.48 17.89
N ARG A 115 6.17 -15.39 18.58
CA ARG A 115 4.97 -14.75 18.05
C ARG A 115 5.17 -13.24 17.91
N ASN A 116 5.80 -12.59 18.89
CA ASN A 116 6.09 -11.16 18.85
C ASN A 116 7.08 -10.83 17.73
N GLU A 117 8.15 -11.60 17.56
CA GLU A 117 9.10 -11.43 16.46
C GLU A 117 8.40 -11.54 15.10
N LYS A 118 7.52 -12.54 14.93
CA LYS A 118 6.72 -12.69 13.70
C LYS A 118 5.75 -11.52 13.48
N ILE A 119 5.18 -10.95 14.54
CA ILE A 119 4.30 -9.79 14.43
C ILE A 119 5.12 -8.55 14.03
N LYS A 120 6.25 -8.31 14.67
CA LYS A 120 7.16 -7.19 14.35
C LYS A 120 7.67 -7.28 12.90
N ALA A 121 8.07 -8.47 12.44
CA ALA A 121 8.47 -8.68 11.05
C ALA A 121 7.31 -8.37 10.07
N LYS A 122 6.08 -8.78 10.40
CA LYS A 122 4.90 -8.43 9.59
C LYS A 122 4.59 -6.94 9.59
N PHE A 123 4.84 -6.22 10.69
CA PHE A 123 4.68 -4.78 10.72
C PHE A 123 5.65 -4.08 9.77
N GLU A 124 6.91 -4.48 9.79
CA GLU A 124 7.92 -3.95 8.87
C GLU A 124 7.57 -4.24 7.40
N GLU A 125 7.08 -5.46 7.13
CA GLU A 125 6.72 -5.87 5.78
C GLU A 125 5.48 -5.13 5.26
N GLN A 126 4.42 -5.07 6.06
CA GLN A 126 3.08 -4.59 5.64
C GLN A 126 2.85 -3.11 5.88
N PHE A 127 3.51 -2.53 6.88
CA PHE A 127 3.36 -1.15 7.30
C PHE A 127 4.71 -0.43 7.46
N PRO A 128 5.60 -0.46 6.46
CA PRO A 128 6.93 0.17 6.55
C PRO A 128 6.86 1.69 6.84
N HIS A 129 5.79 2.36 6.42
CA HIS A 129 5.53 3.79 6.72
C HIS A 129 5.31 4.08 8.22
N LEU A 130 5.10 3.06 9.06
CA LEU A 130 4.92 3.18 10.50
C LEU A 130 6.15 2.75 11.31
N LEU A 131 7.28 2.44 10.67
CA LEU A 131 8.52 2.09 11.39
C LEU A 131 8.96 3.22 12.31
N GLY A 132 9.38 2.92 13.54
CA GLY A 132 9.66 3.92 14.59
C GLY A 132 8.41 4.51 15.28
N PHE A 133 7.19 4.18 14.82
CA PHE A 133 5.95 4.55 15.53
C PHE A 133 5.38 3.42 16.39
N PHE A 134 5.83 2.18 16.19
CA PHE A 134 5.47 1.07 17.05
C PHE A 134 6.14 1.20 18.42
N GLU A 135 5.51 0.67 19.46
CA GLU A 135 6.09 0.69 20.80
C GLU A 135 7.22 -0.34 20.94
N ASP A 136 8.44 0.13 21.22
CA ASP A 136 9.60 -0.72 21.48
C ASP A 136 9.43 -1.55 22.76
N ASP A 137 8.84 -0.93 23.78
CA ASP A 137 8.48 -1.52 25.07
C ASP A 137 7.22 -2.41 25.00
N THR A 138 7.03 -3.12 23.91
CA THR A 138 6.04 -4.21 23.82
C THR A 138 6.54 -5.41 24.61
N VAL A 139 6.57 -5.27 25.92
CA VAL A 139 6.88 -6.34 26.84
C VAL A 139 5.60 -7.12 27.08
N GLY A 140 5.58 -8.40 26.69
CA GLY A 140 4.38 -9.25 26.69
C GLY A 140 3.80 -9.47 25.30
N LEU A 141 2.58 -9.96 25.19
CA LEU A 141 2.01 -10.27 23.88
C LEU A 141 1.55 -9.01 23.14
N ILE A 142 2.03 -8.83 21.91
CA ILE A 142 1.58 -7.76 21.02
C ILE A 142 0.16 -8.07 20.53
N ASP A 143 -0.79 -7.20 20.89
CA ASP A 143 -2.05 -7.09 20.16
C ASP A 143 -1.78 -6.32 18.86
N ARG A 144 -1.98 -7.00 17.72
CA ARG A 144 -1.65 -6.46 16.41
C ARG A 144 -2.48 -5.22 16.07
N ASP A 145 -3.78 -5.24 16.39
CA ASP A 145 -4.71 -4.20 15.97
C ASP A 145 -4.55 -2.95 16.84
N ASP A 146 -4.33 -3.14 18.14
CA ASP A 146 -4.02 -2.05 19.07
C ASP A 146 -2.67 -1.38 18.74
N ALA A 147 -1.62 -2.17 18.54
CA ALA A 147 -0.30 -1.65 18.18
C ALA A 147 -0.32 -0.86 16.87
N LEU A 148 -1.08 -1.34 15.87
CA LEU A 148 -1.26 -0.62 14.60
C LEU A 148 -2.01 0.70 14.81
N SER A 149 -3.10 0.69 15.58
CA SER A 149 -3.88 1.89 15.90
C SER A 149 -3.04 2.95 16.61
N VAL A 150 -2.24 2.55 17.60
CA VAL A 150 -1.32 3.45 18.32
C VAL A 150 -0.27 4.04 17.38
N ALA A 151 0.37 3.21 16.56
CA ALA A 151 1.38 3.68 15.61
C ALA A 151 0.80 4.67 14.59
N GLN A 152 -0.40 4.40 14.06
CA GLN A 152 -1.12 5.31 13.17
C GLN A 152 -1.44 6.64 13.85
N GLN A 153 -1.93 6.62 15.09
CA GLN A 153 -2.23 7.85 15.83
C GLN A 153 -0.98 8.71 16.04
N ARG A 154 0.16 8.09 16.35
CA ARG A 154 1.44 8.80 16.50
C ARG A 154 1.87 9.42 15.17
N PHE A 155 1.84 8.65 14.08
CA PHE A 155 2.13 9.12 12.73
C PHE A 155 1.27 10.34 12.34
N PHE A 156 -0.05 10.27 12.54
CA PHE A 156 -0.96 11.38 12.23
C PHE A 156 -0.69 12.62 13.09
N LYS A 157 -0.32 12.44 14.36
CA LYS A 157 0.03 13.55 15.24
C LYS A 157 1.26 14.29 14.71
N GLU A 158 2.31 13.56 14.36
CA GLU A 158 3.53 14.16 13.80
C GLU A 158 3.30 14.84 12.45
N GLN A 159 2.51 14.21 11.57
CA GLN A 159 2.10 14.80 10.30
C GLN A 159 1.40 16.14 10.52
N LYS A 160 0.45 16.20 11.46
CA LYS A 160 -0.29 17.41 11.79
C LYS A 160 0.62 18.52 12.32
N GLU A 161 1.56 18.18 13.21
CA GLU A 161 2.52 19.15 13.77
C GLU A 161 3.35 19.83 12.67
N ILE A 162 3.80 19.07 11.67
CA ILE A 162 4.58 19.61 10.54
C ILE A 162 3.69 20.48 9.64
N LEU A 163 2.50 20.00 9.27
CA LEU A 163 1.59 20.73 8.39
C LEU A 163 1.07 22.04 9.00
N GLN A 164 1.05 22.14 10.34
CA GLN A 164 0.63 23.34 11.06
C GLN A 164 1.81 24.28 11.39
N SER A 165 3.04 23.91 11.04
CA SER A 165 4.21 24.72 11.33
C SER A 165 4.28 25.96 10.44
N GLU A 166 4.34 27.15 11.05
CA GLU A 166 4.48 28.41 10.30
C GLU A 166 5.89 28.62 9.73
N LYS A 167 6.91 27.98 10.32
CA LYS A 167 8.31 28.10 9.91
C LYS A 167 9.03 26.76 10.01
N LEU A 168 9.77 26.41 8.97
CA LEU A 168 10.65 25.25 8.95
C LEU A 168 12.01 25.63 9.55
N SER A 169 12.23 25.23 10.80
CA SER A 169 13.59 25.08 11.36
C SER A 169 14.29 23.90 10.70
N ASP A 170 15.61 23.79 10.83
CA ASP A 170 16.37 22.65 10.27
C ASP A 170 15.81 21.30 10.75
N ALA A 171 15.51 21.18 12.05
CA ALA A 171 14.92 19.96 12.62
C ALA A 171 13.51 19.66 12.07
N SER A 172 12.66 20.68 11.89
CA SER A 172 11.32 20.47 11.32
C SER A 172 11.35 20.27 9.81
N TYR A 173 12.38 20.75 9.12
CA TYR A 173 12.63 20.45 7.71
C TYR A 173 13.04 18.99 7.54
N GLU A 174 14.00 18.48 8.32
CA GLU A 174 14.39 17.05 8.29
C GLU A 174 13.19 16.14 8.59
N LYS A 175 12.42 16.47 9.64
CA LYS A 175 11.18 15.74 9.96
C LYS A 175 10.17 15.80 8.80
N SER A 176 10.10 16.91 8.07
CA SER A 176 9.19 17.04 6.91
C SER A 176 9.59 16.16 5.73
N LEU A 177 10.89 15.97 5.50
CA LEU A 177 11.41 15.04 4.49
C LEU A 177 11.04 13.60 4.85
N GLU A 178 11.19 13.23 6.12
CA GLU A 178 10.82 11.90 6.59
C GLU A 178 9.31 11.65 6.49
N MET A 179 8.48 12.62 6.86
CA MET A 179 7.03 12.50 6.70
C MET A 179 6.60 12.39 5.23
N SER A 180 7.32 13.06 4.33
CA SER A 180 7.10 12.96 2.89
C SER A 180 7.46 11.56 2.37
N SER A 181 8.56 10.96 2.85
CA SER A 181 8.99 9.60 2.48
C SER A 181 7.96 8.54 2.90
N ARG A 182 7.37 8.71 4.09
CA ARG A 182 6.32 7.83 4.62
C ARG A 182 5.01 7.96 3.84
N THR A 183 4.60 9.18 3.51
CA THR A 183 3.40 9.42 2.69
C THR A 183 3.58 8.81 1.29
N LEU A 184 4.76 8.93 0.69
CA LEU A 184 5.07 8.27 -0.58
C LEU A 184 5.00 6.75 -0.43
N THR A 185 5.52 6.19 0.66
CA THR A 185 5.43 4.76 0.95
C THR A 185 3.98 4.26 1.00
N GLU A 186 3.07 4.99 1.63
CA GLU A 186 1.63 4.66 1.63
C GLU A 186 1.08 4.57 0.20
N TYR A 187 1.41 5.54 -0.65
CA TYR A 187 1.02 5.51 -2.07
C TYR A 187 1.54 4.27 -2.80
N ILE A 188 2.82 3.92 -2.60
CA ILE A 188 3.44 2.72 -3.20
C ILE A 188 2.80 1.42 -2.66
N LEU A 189 2.37 1.38 -1.39
CA LEU A 189 1.60 0.25 -0.84
C LEU A 189 0.20 0.13 -1.49
N TYR A 190 -0.46 1.24 -1.81
CA TYR A 190 -1.71 1.19 -2.58
C TYR A 190 -1.50 0.67 -4.01
N ARG A 191 -0.41 1.06 -4.66
CA ARG A 191 -0.02 0.53 -5.98
C ARG A 191 0.12 -1.00 -5.95
N ASP A 192 0.70 -1.54 -4.89
CA ASP A 192 0.84 -3.00 -4.70
C ASP A 192 -0.52 -3.72 -4.68
N LYS A 193 -1.55 -3.12 -4.07
CA LYS A 193 -2.92 -3.66 -4.10
C LYS A 193 -3.52 -3.66 -5.50
N ILE A 194 -3.21 -2.65 -6.30
CA ILE A 194 -3.69 -2.53 -7.69
C ILE A 194 -2.99 -3.56 -8.58
N ILE A 195 -1.67 -3.74 -8.41
CA ILE A 195 -0.90 -4.79 -9.10
C ILE A 195 -1.44 -6.18 -8.72
N SER A 196 -1.69 -6.42 -7.43
CA SER A 196 -2.26 -7.68 -6.94
C SER A 196 -3.61 -7.98 -7.58
N ARG A 197 -4.49 -6.96 -7.65
CA ARG A 197 -5.77 -7.08 -8.35
C ARG A 197 -5.61 -7.38 -9.84
N MET A 198 -4.62 -6.78 -10.51
CA MET A 198 -4.34 -7.07 -11.92
C MET A 198 -3.83 -8.50 -12.12
N LYS A 199 -3.03 -9.01 -11.19
CA LYS A 199 -2.47 -10.37 -11.19
C LYS A 199 -3.54 -11.45 -11.02
N GLU A 200 -4.61 -11.15 -10.29
CA GLU A 200 -5.78 -12.03 -10.15
C GLU A 200 -6.62 -12.12 -11.44
N MET A 201 -6.41 -11.24 -12.43
CA MET A 201 -7.14 -11.26 -13.69
C MET A 201 -6.68 -12.40 -14.61
N THR A 202 -7.63 -13.23 -15.02
CA THR A 202 -7.43 -14.41 -15.87
C THR A 202 -7.85 -14.13 -17.31
N GLY A 203 -7.68 -15.12 -18.21
CA GLY A 203 -8.19 -15.01 -19.59
C GLY A 203 -9.71 -14.95 -19.71
N GLY A 204 -10.46 -15.21 -18.63
CA GLY A 204 -11.91 -15.10 -18.60
C GLY A 204 -12.44 -13.68 -18.28
N ASN A 205 -11.58 -12.77 -17.83
CA ASN A 205 -11.99 -11.39 -17.55
C ASN A 205 -12.25 -10.61 -18.84
N ALA A 206 -13.24 -9.72 -18.83
CA ALA A 206 -13.52 -8.86 -19.97
C ALA A 206 -12.40 -7.82 -20.16
N GLU A 207 -12.10 -7.44 -21.42
CA GLU A 207 -11.16 -6.36 -21.74
C GLU A 207 -11.51 -5.05 -21.01
N SER A 208 -12.81 -4.77 -20.89
CA SER A 208 -13.35 -3.63 -20.15
C SER A 208 -12.96 -3.61 -18.68
N GLU A 209 -12.82 -4.77 -18.02
CA GLU A 209 -12.38 -4.86 -16.63
C GLU A 209 -10.89 -4.48 -16.51
N ILE A 210 -10.06 -4.97 -17.44
CA ILE A 210 -8.62 -4.68 -17.45
C ILE A 210 -8.42 -3.20 -17.77
N HIS A 211 -9.15 -2.69 -18.76
CA HIS A 211 -9.14 -1.29 -19.12
C HIS A 211 -9.51 -0.43 -17.91
N ASN A 212 -10.63 -0.73 -17.23
CA ASN A 212 -11.08 0.04 -16.06
C ASN A 212 -10.06 0.07 -14.93
N LEU A 213 -9.24 -0.98 -14.80
CA LEU A 213 -8.16 -1.01 -13.82
C LEU A 213 -7.02 -0.06 -14.19
N ILE A 214 -6.65 0.04 -15.47
CA ILE A 214 -5.59 0.94 -15.95
C ILE A 214 -6.10 2.39 -16.01
N VAL A 215 -7.22 2.61 -16.68
CA VAL A 215 -7.92 3.91 -16.76
C VAL A 215 -9.43 3.64 -16.72
N PRO A 216 -10.16 4.10 -15.69
CA PRO A 216 -11.61 3.94 -15.64
C PRO A 216 -12.30 4.52 -16.87
N ARG A 217 -13.13 3.69 -17.52
CA ARG A 217 -13.96 4.06 -18.67
C ARG A 217 -14.95 5.16 -18.30
N PHE A 218 -15.31 5.98 -19.30
CA PHE A 218 -16.27 7.09 -19.19
C PHE A 218 -15.84 8.26 -18.29
N LYS A 219 -14.54 8.37 -18.00
CA LYS A 219 -13.95 9.49 -17.26
C LYS A 219 -13.00 10.31 -18.13
N GLU A 220 -12.98 11.61 -17.89
CA GLU A 220 -12.00 12.53 -18.46
C GLU A 220 -11.17 13.06 -17.31
N TYR A 221 -9.86 13.13 -17.52
CA TYR A 221 -8.93 13.67 -16.53
C TYR A 221 -8.18 14.83 -17.14
N SER A 222 -8.06 15.93 -16.39
CA SER A 222 -7.40 17.15 -16.85
C SER A 222 -6.45 17.68 -15.77
N GLN A 223 -5.37 18.35 -16.20
CA GLN A 223 -4.39 18.88 -15.26
C GLN A 223 -4.99 19.90 -14.28
N SER A 224 -6.04 20.63 -14.65
CA SER A 224 -6.76 21.55 -13.74
C SER A 224 -7.49 20.84 -12.59
N SER A 225 -7.66 19.51 -12.68
CA SER A 225 -8.28 18.66 -11.67
C SER A 225 -7.32 17.58 -11.13
N MET A 226 -6.02 17.68 -11.48
CA MET A 226 -4.97 16.71 -11.18
C MET A 226 -4.85 16.35 -9.70
N THR A 227 -5.03 17.34 -8.81
CA THR A 227 -4.93 17.15 -7.36
C THR A 227 -5.96 16.16 -6.80
N SER A 228 -7.13 16.03 -7.45
CA SER A 228 -8.14 15.03 -7.11
C SER A 228 -8.07 13.76 -7.96
N GLU A 229 -7.35 13.79 -9.08
CA GLU A 229 -7.45 12.81 -10.16
C GLU A 229 -6.22 11.90 -10.32
N ILE A 230 -5.08 12.27 -9.74
CA ILE A 230 -3.86 11.44 -9.77
C ILE A 230 -4.07 10.03 -9.17
N TYR A 231 -4.99 9.91 -8.22
CA TYR A 231 -5.38 8.65 -7.59
C TYR A 231 -6.51 7.90 -8.34
N GLN A 232 -7.02 8.45 -9.44
CA GLN A 232 -8.18 7.92 -10.14
C GLN A 232 -7.84 7.11 -11.39
N ASN A 233 -6.56 7.03 -11.75
CA ASN A 233 -6.08 6.18 -12.84
C ASN A 233 -4.77 5.49 -12.45
N ASN A 234 -4.43 4.44 -13.18
CA ASN A 234 -3.26 3.61 -12.99
C ASN A 234 -2.42 3.50 -14.26
N ALA A 235 -2.30 4.58 -15.03
CA ALA A 235 -1.47 4.61 -16.24
C ALA A 235 0.00 4.26 -15.95
N TRP A 236 0.45 4.49 -14.71
CA TRP A 236 1.77 4.08 -14.19
C TRP A 236 2.02 2.57 -14.27
N LEU A 237 0.97 1.73 -14.39
CA LEU A 237 1.10 0.29 -14.65
C LEU A 237 1.91 0.03 -15.93
N LEU A 238 1.77 0.89 -16.94
CA LEU A 238 2.51 0.79 -18.20
C LEU A 238 3.93 1.35 -18.06
N ASP A 239 4.05 2.55 -17.50
CA ASP A 239 5.33 3.24 -17.24
C ASP A 239 5.10 4.41 -16.29
N ASP A 240 6.00 4.64 -15.32
CA ASP A 240 5.87 5.73 -14.33
C ASP A 240 5.88 7.11 -15.00
N LYS A 241 6.50 7.27 -16.19
CA LYS A 241 6.49 8.54 -16.94
C LYS A 241 5.07 8.98 -17.32
N PHE A 242 4.13 8.03 -17.42
CA PHE A 242 2.74 8.33 -17.74
C PHE A 242 1.95 8.91 -16.56
N MET A 243 2.56 9.07 -15.38
CA MET A 243 1.97 9.86 -14.29
C MET A 243 1.96 11.37 -14.57
N VAL A 244 2.77 11.86 -15.52
CA VAL A 244 2.91 13.29 -15.85
C VAL A 244 1.94 13.72 -16.98
N PHE A 245 0.81 13.04 -17.10
CA PHE A 245 -0.16 13.34 -18.16
C PHE A 245 -0.87 14.68 -17.93
N ARG A 246 -1.25 15.36 -19.03
CA ARG A 246 -2.08 16.57 -18.97
C ARG A 246 -3.55 16.26 -19.19
N THR A 247 -3.84 15.34 -20.09
CA THR A 247 -5.21 14.91 -20.40
C THR A 247 -5.25 13.39 -20.60
N ILE A 248 -6.09 12.68 -19.84
CA ILE A 248 -6.44 11.28 -20.15
C ILE A 248 -7.88 11.27 -20.62
N LEU A 249 -8.10 10.79 -21.85
CA LEU A 249 -9.44 10.62 -22.40
C LEU A 249 -9.88 9.17 -22.21
N SER A 250 -10.97 8.97 -21.46
CA SER A 250 -11.69 7.71 -21.36
C SER A 250 -13.17 7.88 -21.72
N GLU A 251 -13.46 7.55 -22.97
CA GLU A 251 -14.71 7.51 -23.73
C GLU A 251 -15.63 8.74 -23.86
N LYS A 252 -15.86 9.57 -22.83
CA LYS A 252 -17.02 10.52 -22.89
C LYS A 252 -16.81 11.71 -23.86
N SER A 253 -15.64 12.35 -23.84
CA SER A 253 -15.16 13.27 -24.90
C SER A 253 -14.58 12.51 -26.12
N MET A 254 -14.35 11.22 -25.96
CA MET A 254 -13.81 10.33 -27.00
C MET A 254 -14.85 9.84 -28.02
N ASN A 255 -16.15 10.19 -27.93
CA ASN A 255 -17.08 9.84 -29.01
C ASN A 255 -16.66 10.46 -30.34
N ALA A 256 -16.18 11.71 -30.36
CA ALA A 256 -15.70 12.35 -31.58
C ALA A 256 -14.41 11.69 -32.10
N VAL A 257 -13.41 11.52 -31.23
CA VAL A 257 -12.11 10.94 -31.59
C VAL A 257 -12.23 9.47 -31.95
N ILE A 258 -12.88 8.63 -31.13
CA ILE A 258 -13.10 7.20 -31.42
C ILE A 258 -13.90 7.03 -32.72
N ASN A 259 -14.95 7.83 -32.95
CA ASN A 259 -15.68 7.75 -34.22
C ASN A 259 -14.80 8.15 -35.40
N ALA A 260 -13.89 9.13 -35.24
CA ALA A 260 -12.95 9.54 -36.27
C ALA A 260 -11.87 8.48 -36.55
N ILE A 261 -11.42 7.75 -35.54
CA ILE A 261 -10.37 6.71 -35.66
C ILE A 261 -10.89 5.29 -35.88
N ARG A 262 -12.20 5.12 -35.88
CA ARG A 262 -12.88 3.84 -36.08
C ARG A 262 -12.59 3.28 -37.47
N LEU A 263 -12.37 1.97 -37.57
CA LEU A 263 -12.14 1.32 -38.86
C LEU A 263 -13.47 0.92 -39.51
N ASP A 264 -13.50 0.89 -40.84
CA ASP A 264 -14.74 0.83 -41.64
C ASP A 264 -15.49 -0.51 -41.47
N ASP A 265 -14.79 -1.55 -41.03
CA ASP A 265 -15.33 -2.89 -40.77
C ASP A 265 -15.96 -3.07 -39.35
N GLU A 266 -15.92 -2.06 -38.49
CA GLU A 266 -16.47 -2.12 -37.12
C GLU A 266 -17.97 -1.72 -37.11
N SER A 267 -18.88 -2.54 -36.56
CA SER A 267 -20.35 -2.32 -36.63
C SER A 267 -20.91 -1.34 -35.56
N VAL A 268 -21.90 -0.51 -35.90
CA VAL A 268 -22.40 0.63 -35.07
C VAL A 268 -23.24 0.17 -33.87
N ARG A 269 -23.70 -1.08 -33.87
CA ARG A 269 -24.58 -1.63 -32.84
C ARG A 269 -23.75 -2.43 -31.83
N ASP A 270 -23.58 -1.85 -30.65
CA ASP A 270 -23.18 -2.44 -29.35
C ASP A 270 -22.31 -3.71 -29.34
N ALA A 271 -21.15 -3.60 -28.66
CA ALA A 271 -20.16 -4.62 -28.26
C ALA A 271 -18.79 -4.59 -28.97
N GLY A 272 -18.61 -3.77 -30.02
CA GLY A 272 -17.37 -3.68 -30.80
C GLY A 272 -16.66 -2.32 -30.75
N ARG A 273 -16.76 -1.59 -29.63
CA ARG A 273 -16.00 -0.34 -29.44
C ARG A 273 -14.58 -0.72 -29.00
N PRO A 274 -13.52 -0.23 -29.67
CA PRO A 274 -12.14 -0.57 -29.32
C PRO A 274 -11.82 -0.08 -27.91
N ASP A 275 -11.34 -0.97 -27.02
CA ASP A 275 -10.93 -0.66 -25.64
C ASP A 275 -9.57 0.06 -25.66
N ILE A 276 -9.63 1.34 -26.07
CA ILE A 276 -8.47 2.22 -26.23
C ILE A 276 -8.49 3.31 -25.15
N ALA A 277 -7.37 3.45 -24.44
CA ALA A 277 -7.08 4.63 -23.64
C ALA A 277 -6.11 5.56 -24.37
N MET A 278 -6.34 6.87 -24.29
CA MET A 278 -5.43 7.88 -24.84
C MET A 278 -4.96 8.83 -23.76
N ILE A 279 -3.64 9.00 -23.67
CA ILE A 279 -2.95 9.84 -22.68
C ILE A 279 -2.18 10.91 -23.45
N PHE A 280 -2.57 12.17 -23.31
CA PHE A 280 -1.95 13.29 -24.01
C PHE A 280 -1.03 14.09 -23.09
N SER A 281 0.11 14.52 -23.63
CA SER A 281 1.04 15.42 -22.95
C SER A 281 0.51 16.86 -22.85
N ALA A 282 -0.46 17.24 -23.67
CA ALA A 282 -1.16 18.52 -23.62
C ALA A 282 -2.62 18.39 -24.12
N ASP A 283 -3.36 19.50 -24.16
CA ASP A 283 -4.73 19.49 -24.68
C ASP A 283 -4.71 19.23 -26.20
N PRO A 284 -5.33 18.13 -26.69
CA PRO A 284 -5.35 17.83 -28.12
C PRO A 284 -6.21 18.80 -28.94
N SER A 285 -7.00 19.68 -28.31
CA SER A 285 -7.78 20.72 -28.98
C SER A 285 -7.03 22.04 -29.15
N ASP A 286 -5.83 22.16 -28.54
CA ASP A 286 -4.99 23.35 -28.64
C ASP A 286 -4.07 23.31 -29.88
N THR A 287 -3.34 24.39 -30.13
CA THR A 287 -2.35 24.54 -31.20
C THR A 287 -0.95 24.06 -30.81
N THR A 288 -0.68 23.90 -29.51
CA THR A 288 0.61 23.43 -28.98
C THR A 288 0.88 21.99 -29.46
N PRO A 289 2.11 21.64 -29.87
CA PRO A 289 2.46 20.26 -30.22
C PRO A 289 2.21 19.26 -29.06
N VAL A 290 1.64 18.11 -29.39
CA VAL A 290 1.24 17.08 -28.39
C VAL A 290 1.81 15.70 -28.72
N ASP A 291 2.31 15.02 -27.70
CA ASP A 291 2.58 13.59 -27.73
C ASP A 291 1.35 12.85 -27.17
N VAL A 292 0.95 11.77 -27.83
CA VAL A 292 -0.13 10.89 -27.36
C VAL A 292 0.39 9.48 -27.11
N VAL A 293 -0.08 8.86 -26.02
CA VAL A 293 0.08 7.44 -25.75
C VAL A 293 -1.27 6.78 -26.00
N VAL A 294 -1.30 5.82 -26.91
CA VAL A 294 -2.47 5.03 -27.25
C VAL A 294 -2.26 3.63 -26.69
N VAL A 295 -3.17 3.19 -25.84
CA VAL A 295 -3.12 1.89 -25.19
C VAL A 295 -4.32 1.10 -25.67
N GLU A 296 -4.08 0.01 -26.41
CA GLU A 296 -5.13 -0.89 -26.86
C GLU A 296 -4.96 -2.26 -26.21
N ILE A 297 -6.03 -2.74 -25.58
CA ILE A 297 -6.07 -4.07 -24.99
C ILE A 297 -6.79 -5.00 -25.96
N LYS A 298 -6.16 -6.13 -26.28
CA LYS A 298 -6.75 -7.21 -27.08
C LYS A 298 -6.97 -8.46 -26.23
N LYS A 299 -8.08 -9.17 -26.47
CA LYS A 299 -8.39 -10.45 -25.79
C LYS A 299 -7.22 -11.41 -25.90
N LYS A 300 -7.05 -12.24 -24.86
CA LYS A 300 -6.17 -13.41 -24.93
C LYS A 300 -6.77 -14.41 -25.92
N THR A 301 -6.35 -14.33 -27.18
CA THR A 301 -6.65 -15.36 -28.19
C THR A 301 -5.35 -16.05 -28.60
N ASP A 302 -5.44 -17.33 -28.93
CA ASP A 302 -4.33 -18.11 -29.50
C ASP A 302 -4.25 -17.97 -31.04
N GLY A 303 -5.10 -17.12 -31.63
CA GLY A 303 -5.24 -16.93 -33.07
C GLY A 303 -4.12 -16.09 -33.67
N GLU A 304 -3.17 -16.72 -34.35
CA GLU A 304 -2.01 -16.02 -34.93
C GLU A 304 -2.36 -15.01 -36.05
N LYS A 305 -3.51 -15.16 -36.71
CA LYS A 305 -3.99 -14.21 -37.74
C LYS A 305 -4.43 -12.89 -37.14
N ASP A 306 -4.95 -12.93 -35.91
CA ASP A 306 -5.51 -11.75 -35.23
C ASP A 306 -4.38 -10.80 -34.78
N ASN A 307 -3.20 -11.32 -34.47
CA ASN A 307 -2.05 -10.53 -33.97
C ASN A 307 -1.37 -9.67 -35.05
N VAL A 308 -1.19 -10.20 -36.27
CA VAL A 308 -0.61 -9.42 -37.39
C VAL A 308 -1.62 -8.39 -37.89
N TYR A 309 -2.90 -8.75 -37.91
CA TYR A 309 -3.97 -7.81 -38.25
C TYR A 309 -4.09 -6.70 -37.20
N ALA A 310 -3.89 -7.01 -35.91
CA ALA A 310 -3.91 -6.03 -34.84
C ALA A 310 -2.90 -4.91 -35.08
N VAL A 311 -1.62 -5.21 -35.39
CA VAL A 311 -0.59 -4.18 -35.66
C VAL A 311 -0.98 -3.23 -36.78
N ASN A 312 -1.49 -3.76 -37.91
CA ASN A 312 -1.91 -2.92 -39.02
C ASN A 312 -3.09 -2.01 -38.63
N GLN A 313 -4.05 -2.53 -37.85
CA GLN A 313 -5.13 -1.69 -37.30
C GLN A 313 -4.59 -0.54 -36.45
N LEU A 314 -3.51 -0.74 -35.68
CA LEU A 314 -2.91 0.32 -34.86
C LEU A 314 -2.40 1.46 -35.74
N LEU A 315 -1.72 1.13 -36.83
CA LEU A 315 -1.16 2.11 -37.77
C LEU A 315 -2.28 2.86 -38.51
N ASP A 316 -3.33 2.15 -38.94
CA ASP A 316 -4.50 2.78 -39.56
C ASP A 316 -5.20 3.76 -38.60
N ARG A 317 -5.35 3.35 -37.32
CA ARG A 317 -5.89 4.22 -36.26
C ARG A 317 -4.99 5.42 -35.99
N ALA A 318 -3.66 5.24 -35.99
CA ALA A 318 -2.71 6.33 -35.81
C ALA A 318 -2.84 7.37 -36.95
N GLY A 319 -2.98 6.91 -38.19
CA GLY A 319 -3.27 7.77 -39.34
C GLY A 319 -4.54 8.60 -39.13
N LYS A 320 -5.65 7.94 -38.76
CA LYS A 320 -6.91 8.64 -38.47
C LYS A 320 -6.78 9.61 -37.27
N LEU A 321 -5.98 9.26 -36.26
CA LEU A 321 -5.79 10.08 -35.06
C LEU A 321 -5.05 11.39 -35.36
N VAL A 322 -3.94 11.31 -36.09
CA VAL A 322 -3.15 12.50 -36.46
C VAL A 322 -3.97 13.41 -37.39
N LEU A 323 -4.82 12.85 -38.26
CA LEU A 323 -5.74 13.64 -39.08
C LEU A 323 -6.76 14.42 -38.26
N HIS A 324 -7.28 13.80 -37.20
CA HIS A 324 -8.27 14.41 -36.33
C HIS A 324 -7.66 15.44 -35.37
N CYS A 325 -6.44 15.17 -34.90
CA CYS A 325 -5.67 16.01 -33.98
C CYS A 325 -4.37 16.46 -34.65
N PRO A 326 -4.40 17.52 -35.48
CA PRO A 326 -3.27 17.89 -36.35
C PRO A 326 -2.05 18.41 -35.58
N ASN A 327 -2.19 18.79 -34.31
CA ASN A 327 -1.10 19.20 -33.44
C ASN A 327 -0.31 18.02 -32.85
N ILE A 328 -0.70 16.76 -33.12
CA ILE A 328 0.08 15.60 -32.70
C ILE A 328 1.43 15.59 -33.41
N GLN A 329 2.51 15.49 -32.64
CA GLN A 329 3.88 15.37 -33.13
C GLN A 329 4.48 13.97 -32.94
N ARG A 330 3.86 13.12 -32.11
CA ARG A 330 4.28 11.73 -31.87
C ARG A 330 3.14 10.87 -31.32
N VAL A 331 3.06 9.62 -31.77
CA VAL A 331 2.10 8.62 -31.28
C VAL A 331 2.84 7.43 -30.68
N TRP A 332 2.84 7.28 -29.36
CA TRP A 332 3.34 6.09 -28.68
C TRP A 332 2.24 5.05 -28.60
N TYR A 333 2.43 3.89 -29.23
CA TYR A 333 1.39 2.87 -29.28
C TYR A 333 1.77 1.65 -28.42
N TYR A 334 0.87 1.25 -27.51
CA TYR A 334 1.02 0.06 -26.67
C TYR A 334 -0.12 -0.91 -26.97
N ALA A 335 0.22 -2.02 -27.62
CA ALA A 335 -0.69 -3.12 -27.92
C ALA A 335 -0.52 -4.22 -26.89
N ILE A 336 -1.48 -4.33 -25.98
CA ILE A 336 -1.47 -5.29 -24.89
C ILE A 336 -2.18 -6.56 -25.38
N MET A 337 -1.44 -7.65 -25.51
CA MET A 337 -1.97 -8.90 -26.07
C MET A 337 -1.27 -10.14 -25.50
N HIS A 338 -1.78 -11.33 -25.83
CA HIS A 338 -1.10 -12.57 -25.47
C HIS A 338 0.07 -12.85 -26.44
N ILE A 339 1.28 -13.01 -25.90
CA ILE A 339 2.50 -13.29 -26.69
C ILE A 339 3.02 -14.70 -26.39
N ASN A 340 2.45 -15.69 -27.07
CA ASN A 340 2.98 -17.05 -27.07
C ASN A 340 4.30 -17.13 -27.89
N ASP A 341 4.96 -18.29 -27.88
CA ASP A 341 6.26 -18.45 -28.54
C ASP A 341 6.20 -18.34 -30.07
N ALA A 342 5.08 -18.73 -30.67
CA ALA A 342 4.85 -18.58 -32.11
C ALA A 342 4.71 -17.10 -32.50
N THR A 343 3.93 -16.32 -31.75
CA THR A 343 3.81 -14.86 -31.92
C THR A 343 5.17 -14.18 -31.72
N ALA A 344 5.90 -14.54 -30.66
CA ALA A 344 7.25 -14.02 -30.39
C ALA A 344 8.23 -14.31 -31.55
N PHE A 345 8.19 -15.52 -32.10
CA PHE A 345 8.99 -15.90 -33.26
C PHE A 345 8.64 -15.05 -34.49
N ARG A 346 7.35 -14.86 -34.78
CA ARG A 346 6.88 -14.03 -35.90
C ARG A 346 7.28 -12.57 -35.76
N LEU A 347 7.10 -11.97 -34.58
CA LEU A 347 7.52 -10.58 -34.31
C LEU A 347 9.00 -10.39 -34.68
N ARG A 348 9.88 -11.33 -34.30
CA ARG A 348 11.29 -11.30 -34.70
C ARG A 348 11.50 -11.45 -36.21
N GLN A 349 10.73 -12.32 -36.88
CA GLN A 349 10.78 -12.42 -38.36
C GLN A 349 10.41 -11.09 -39.02
N PHE A 350 9.44 -10.37 -38.46
CA PHE A 350 9.02 -9.03 -38.89
C PHE A 350 9.91 -7.89 -38.37
N LYS A 351 11.10 -8.20 -37.83
CA LYS A 351 12.10 -7.22 -37.37
C LYS A 351 11.70 -6.39 -36.14
N TRP A 352 10.73 -6.85 -35.37
CA TRP A 352 10.50 -6.30 -34.04
C TRP A 352 11.66 -6.66 -33.12
N THR A 353 12.13 -5.67 -32.36
CA THR A 353 13.26 -5.81 -31.45
C THR A 353 12.74 -6.15 -30.05
N PRO A 354 13.21 -7.24 -29.41
CA PRO A 354 12.92 -7.49 -28.01
C PRO A 354 13.37 -6.29 -27.16
N PHE A 355 12.46 -5.77 -26.34
CA PHE A 355 12.74 -4.65 -25.45
C PHE A 355 12.96 -5.15 -24.02
N PHE A 356 13.70 -4.41 -23.20
CA PHE A 356 13.93 -4.79 -21.82
C PHE A 356 12.62 -4.80 -21.02
N SER A 357 12.31 -5.94 -20.41
CA SER A 357 11.13 -6.16 -19.58
C SER A 357 11.31 -7.44 -18.75
N LYS A 358 10.58 -7.55 -17.64
CA LYS A 358 10.40 -8.77 -16.86
C LYS A 358 9.36 -9.74 -17.46
N GLY A 359 8.72 -9.36 -18.57
CA GLY A 359 7.90 -10.23 -19.42
C GLY A 359 8.31 -10.15 -20.89
N LYS A 360 7.35 -10.30 -21.80
CA LYS A 360 7.60 -10.20 -23.26
C LYS A 360 7.18 -8.81 -23.76
N VAL A 361 8.17 -8.02 -24.19
CA VAL A 361 7.95 -6.74 -24.87
C VAL A 361 8.75 -6.70 -26.16
N TYR A 362 8.10 -6.25 -27.23
CA TYR A 362 8.70 -6.04 -28.54
C TYR A 362 8.43 -4.62 -29.00
N TYR A 363 9.44 -3.99 -29.58
CA TYR A 363 9.40 -2.62 -30.06
C TYR A 363 9.75 -2.55 -31.54
N GLN A 364 9.05 -1.67 -32.25
CA GLN A 364 9.39 -1.28 -33.60
C GLN A 364 9.01 0.18 -33.83
N GLU A 365 9.88 0.91 -34.53
CA GLU A 365 9.59 2.27 -34.99
C GLU A 365 8.76 2.21 -36.27
N PHE A 366 7.66 2.95 -36.29
CA PHE A 366 6.86 3.19 -37.49
C PHE A 366 6.71 4.69 -37.72
N ASP A 367 6.33 5.04 -38.94
CA ASP A 367 6.06 6.41 -39.35
C ASP A 367 4.59 6.52 -39.79
N THR A 368 3.90 7.55 -39.32
CA THR A 368 2.54 7.90 -39.75
C THR A 368 2.62 9.14 -40.65
N PRO A 369 2.45 8.99 -41.99
CA PRO A 369 2.41 10.13 -42.89
C PRO A 369 1.16 10.98 -42.64
N HIS A 370 1.34 12.29 -42.64
CA HIS A 370 0.24 13.24 -42.54
C HIS A 370 0.03 13.96 -43.90
N PRO A 371 -1.21 14.31 -44.30
CA PRO A 371 -1.47 14.92 -45.61
C PRO A 371 -0.80 16.28 -45.85
N ASP A 372 -0.37 16.97 -44.80
CA ASP A 372 0.39 18.22 -44.91
C ASP A 372 1.89 18.01 -45.20
N GLY A 373 2.32 16.75 -45.37
CA GLY A 373 3.71 16.38 -45.66
C GLY A 373 4.56 16.09 -44.44
N ARG A 374 4.05 16.25 -43.21
CA ARG A 374 4.75 15.80 -42.00
C ARG A 374 4.78 14.27 -41.92
N VAL A 375 5.83 13.75 -41.29
CA VAL A 375 5.95 12.34 -40.90
C VAL A 375 5.96 12.30 -39.38
N ILE A 376 4.95 11.68 -38.81
CA ILE A 376 4.75 11.61 -37.36
C ILE A 376 5.32 10.28 -36.84
N PRO A 377 6.36 10.30 -35.99
CA PRO A 377 6.92 9.09 -35.40
C PRO A 377 5.85 8.34 -34.61
N THR A 378 5.76 7.04 -34.84
CA THR A 378 4.77 6.12 -34.26
C THR A 378 5.47 4.92 -33.61
N PRO A 379 6.31 5.14 -32.57
CA PRO A 379 6.94 4.06 -31.82
C PRO A 379 5.88 3.13 -31.26
N THR A 380 5.94 1.85 -31.66
CA THR A 380 4.93 0.85 -31.31
C THR A 380 5.54 -0.26 -30.47
N PHE A 381 4.82 -0.62 -29.42
CA PHE A 381 5.17 -1.66 -28.47
C PHE A 381 4.09 -2.74 -28.48
N VAL A 382 4.51 -4.00 -28.62
CA VAL A 382 3.67 -5.17 -28.36
C VAL A 382 4.07 -5.71 -27.01
N VAL A 383 3.13 -5.66 -26.06
CA VAL A 383 3.36 -5.89 -24.63
C VAL A 383 2.51 -7.07 -24.18
N SER A 384 3.12 -8.05 -23.51
CA SER A 384 2.37 -9.14 -22.91
C SER A 384 1.69 -8.70 -21.61
N PHE A 385 0.52 -9.27 -21.27
CA PHE A 385 -0.17 -8.93 -20.03
C PHE A 385 0.69 -9.16 -18.78
N ASP A 386 1.48 -10.23 -18.76
CA ASP A 386 2.44 -10.55 -17.69
C ASP A 386 3.59 -9.53 -17.61
N ALA A 387 3.99 -8.92 -18.73
CA ALA A 387 5.01 -7.87 -18.73
C ALA A 387 4.55 -6.64 -17.93
N ILE A 388 3.30 -6.19 -18.15
CA ILE A 388 2.74 -5.03 -17.41
C ILE A 388 2.79 -5.28 -15.91
N ILE A 389 2.36 -6.47 -15.48
CA ILE A 389 2.32 -6.85 -14.07
C ILE A 389 3.75 -6.92 -13.51
N ALA A 390 4.63 -7.69 -14.17
CA ALA A 390 5.98 -7.94 -13.66
C ALA A 390 6.86 -6.68 -13.67
N ASP A 391 6.72 -5.81 -14.67
CA ASP A 391 7.44 -4.54 -14.75
C ASP A 391 6.93 -3.55 -13.70
N ALA A 392 5.61 -3.45 -13.50
CA ALA A 392 5.04 -2.64 -12.44
C ALA A 392 5.44 -3.16 -11.05
N GLU A 393 5.37 -4.47 -10.81
CA GLU A 393 5.80 -5.13 -9.57
C GLU A 393 7.29 -4.87 -9.31
N GLY A 394 8.14 -4.98 -10.34
CA GLY A 394 9.56 -4.70 -10.24
C GLY A 394 9.88 -3.25 -9.84
N ARG A 395 9.22 -2.27 -10.47
CA ARG A 395 9.37 -0.85 -10.13
C ARG A 395 8.85 -0.54 -8.74
N ASN A 396 7.65 -1.03 -8.40
CA ASN A 396 7.02 -0.82 -7.11
C ASN A 396 7.85 -1.41 -5.95
N HIS A 397 8.36 -2.63 -6.14
CA HIS A 397 9.25 -3.29 -5.19
C HIS A 397 10.54 -2.48 -4.96
N THR A 398 11.16 -1.98 -6.03
CA THR A 398 12.38 -1.14 -5.92
C THR A 398 12.11 0.11 -5.08
N PHE A 399 10.97 0.79 -5.29
CA PHE A 399 10.59 1.94 -4.46
C PHE A 399 10.39 1.54 -3.00
N LEU A 400 9.68 0.44 -2.72
CA LEU A 400 9.46 -0.04 -1.35
C LEU A 400 10.76 -0.37 -0.64
N GLU A 401 11.73 -1.00 -1.30
CA GLU A 401 13.03 -1.32 -0.71
C GLU A 401 13.81 -0.06 -0.32
N ILE A 402 13.92 0.90 -1.25
CA ILE A 402 14.62 2.16 -1.01
C ILE A 402 13.99 2.93 0.16
N LEU A 403 12.66 3.05 0.17
CA LEU A 403 11.93 3.77 1.19
C LEU A 403 12.03 3.08 2.55
N ARG A 404 11.84 1.75 2.59
CA ARG A 404 11.96 0.94 3.81
C ARG A 404 13.34 1.07 4.45
N GLU A 405 14.40 0.97 3.66
CA GLU A 405 15.77 1.11 4.15
C GLU A 405 16.07 2.54 4.63
N GLY A 406 15.47 3.55 4.00
CA GLY A 406 15.52 4.94 4.50
C GLY A 406 14.89 5.08 5.88
N MET A 407 13.66 4.59 6.05
CA MET A 407 12.91 4.71 7.31
C MET A 407 13.53 3.88 8.44
N LYS A 408 14.10 2.71 8.14
CA LYS A 408 14.86 1.91 9.13
C LYS A 408 16.03 2.68 9.69
N ARG A 409 16.89 3.21 8.82
CA ARG A 409 18.06 4.01 9.24
C ARG A 409 17.65 5.22 10.06
N TYR A 410 16.59 5.91 9.65
CA TYR A 410 16.06 7.04 10.41
C TYR A 410 15.58 6.62 11.80
N ALA A 411 14.81 5.53 11.91
CA ALA A 411 14.36 4.99 13.19
C ALA A 411 15.54 4.59 14.09
N ASP A 412 16.52 3.85 13.57
CA ASP A 412 17.70 3.43 14.33
C ASP A 412 18.52 4.63 14.88
N GLU A 413 18.61 5.73 14.11
CA GLU A 413 19.32 6.95 14.52
C GLU A 413 18.58 7.77 15.60
N HIS A 414 17.25 7.63 15.68
CA HIS A 414 16.39 8.50 16.52
C HIS A 414 15.71 7.78 17.69
N ASP A 415 15.51 6.46 17.61
CA ASP A 415 14.96 5.62 18.70
C ASP A 415 16.06 5.06 19.63
N GLY A 416 17.34 5.23 19.28
CA GLY A 416 18.49 4.86 20.11
C GLY A 416 18.83 5.83 21.26
N LYS A 417 17.89 6.65 21.75
CA LYS A 417 18.11 7.64 22.83
C LYS A 417 17.21 7.44 24.04
#